data_AF-E1QM46-F1
#
_entry.id   AF-E1QM46-F1
#
_cell.length_a   1.000
_cell.length_b   1.000
_cell.length_c   1.000
_cell.angle_alpha   90.00
_cell.angle_beta   90.00
_cell.angle_gamma   90.00
#
_symmetry.space_group_name_H-M   'P 1'
#
loop_
_entity.id
_entity.type
_entity.pdbx_description
1 polymer ?
#
loop_
_entity_poly.entity_id
_entity_poly.type
_entity_poly.pdbx_seq_one_letter_code
_entity_poly.pdbx_strand_id
1 'polypeptide(L)' 'MDKTSRLIAKGLIEEKRERLARIEIKVERLIKDINYYLYNLDGIESMRVDHAQQAMEELVAAAREYKALSAELRELRA' A
#
# COMPACT_ATOMS: atom_id res chain seq x y z
N MET A 1 -2.15 16.15 -29.28
CA MET A 1 -1.08 16.10 -28.26
C MET A 1 0.29 16.05 -28.93
N ASP A 2 1.16 16.97 -28.54
CA ASP A 2 2.59 16.99 -28.89
C ASP A 2 3.31 15.69 -28.44
N LYS A 3 4.38 15.31 -29.14
CA LYS A 3 5.18 14.10 -28.86
C LYS A 3 5.77 14.14 -27.46
N THR A 4 6.19 15.33 -27.01
CA THR A 4 6.72 15.57 -25.66
C THR A 4 5.65 15.32 -24.61
N SER A 5 4.43 15.84 -24.80
CA SER A 5 3.32 15.63 -23.86
C SER A 5 2.94 14.16 -23.69
N ARG A 6 3.00 13.37 -24.77
CA ARG A 6 2.75 11.92 -24.69
C ARG A 6 3.83 11.17 -23.91
N LEU A 7 5.10 11.57 -24.08
CA LEU A 7 6.21 10.98 -23.34
C LEU A 7 6.12 11.29 -21.84
N ILE A 8 5.78 12.53 -21.49
CA ILE A 8 5.57 12.94 -20.09
C ILE A 8 4.41 12.14 -19.45
N ALA A 9 3.27 12.05 -20.13
CA ALA A 9 2.12 11.30 -19.63
C ALA A 9 2.45 9.81 -19.41
N LYS A 10 3.22 9.21 -20.34
CA LYS A 10 3.68 7.81 -20.20
C LYS A 10 4.59 7.63 -18.98
N GLY A 11 5.53 8.55 -18.75
CA GLY A 11 6.40 8.53 -17.57
C GLY A 11 5.61 8.62 -16.26
N LEU A 12 4.63 9.53 -16.19
CA LEU A 12 3.79 9.72 -15.02
C LEU A 12 2.94 8.48 -14.71
N ILE A 13 2.38 7.82 -15.73
CA ILE A 13 1.62 6.58 -15.55
C ILE A 13 2.51 5.48 -14.97
N GLU A 14 3.76 5.37 -15.45
CA GLU A 14 4.68 4.33 -14.99
C GLU A 14 5.14 4.58 -13.55
N GLU A 15 5.49 5.82 -13.21
CA GLU A 15 5.82 6.20 -11.83
C GLU A 15 4.70 5.84 -10.85
N LYS A 16 3.44 6.13 -11.23
CA LYS A 16 2.28 5.79 -10.40
C LYS A 16 2.05 4.28 -10.30
N ARG A 17 2.32 3.50 -11.35
CA ARG A 17 2.27 2.02 -11.31
C ARG A 17 3.31 1.45 -10.36
N GLU A 18 4.56 1.92 -10.44
CA GLU A 18 5.62 1.50 -9.54
C GLU A 18 5.29 1.82 -8.08
N ARG A 19 4.67 2.98 -7.84
CA ARG A 19 4.19 3.35 -6.50
C ARG A 19 3.04 2.46 -6.03
N LEU A 20 2.08 2.09 -6.88
CA LEU A 20 1.04 1.10 -6.53
C LEU A 20 1.66 -0.25 -6.16
N ALA A 21 2.62 -0.76 -6.94
CA ALA A 21 3.29 -2.02 -6.66
C ALA A 21 4.02 -2.01 -5.30
N ARG A 22 4.66 -0.88 -4.95
CA ARG A 22 5.28 -0.71 -3.62
C ARG A 22 4.25 -0.72 -2.49
N ILE A 23 3.07 -0.14 -2.70
CA ILE A 23 1.99 -0.15 -1.71
C ILE A 23 1.46 -1.58 -1.52
N GLU A 24 1.31 -2.36 -2.60
CA GLU A 24 0.86 -3.76 -2.52
C GLU A 24 1.81 -4.61 -1.68
N ILE A 25 3.13 -4.48 -1.90
CA ILE A 25 4.16 -5.14 -1.08
C ILE A 25 4.04 -4.71 0.39
N LYS A 26 3.82 -3.41 0.64
CA LYS A 26 3.65 -2.89 2.01
C LYS A 26 2.42 -3.49 2.68
N VAL A 27 1.29 -3.57 1.99
CA VAL A 27 0.05 -4.16 2.48
C VAL A 27 0.25 -5.63 2.86
N GLU A 28 0.87 -6.42 1.98
CA GLU A 28 1.15 -7.83 2.28
C GLU A 28 2.03 -8.01 3.52
N ARG A 29 3.05 -7.16 3.67
CA ARG A 29 3.92 -7.19 4.85
C ARG A 29 3.13 -6.87 6.12
N LEU A 30 2.34 -5.79 6.11
CA LEU A 30 1.56 -5.37 7.28
C LEU A 30 0.55 -6.44 7.72
N ILE A 31 -0.08 -7.15 6.77
CA ILE A 31 -0.96 -8.28 7.09
C ILE A 31 -0.19 -9.38 7.83
N LYS A 32 1.01 -9.72 7.37
CA LYS A 32 1.89 -10.71 8.04
C LYS A 32 2.31 -10.23 9.43
N ASP A 33 2.66 -8.96 9.57
CA ASP A 33 3.06 -8.37 10.85
C ASP A 33 1.92 -8.41 11.87
N ILE A 34 0.71 -8.00 11.47
CA ILE A 34 -0.50 -8.07 12.33
C ILE A 34 -0.76 -9.51 12.76
N ASN A 35 -0.76 -10.45 11.80
CA ASN A 35 -0.98 -11.85 12.11
C ASN A 35 0.08 -12.38 13.07
N TYR A 36 1.34 -12.00 12.89
CA TYR A 36 2.43 -12.39 13.78
C TYR A 36 2.26 -11.81 15.20
N TYR A 37 1.95 -10.51 15.33
CA TYR A 37 1.79 -9.86 16.63
C TYR A 37 0.58 -10.33 17.43
N LEU A 38 -0.46 -10.78 16.72
CA LEU A 38 -1.69 -11.30 17.33
C LEU A 38 -1.69 -12.82 17.45
N TYR A 39 -0.69 -13.51 16.92
CA TYR A 39 -0.59 -14.95 17.03
C TYR A 39 -0.29 -15.33 18.48
N ASN A 40 -1.15 -16.16 19.07
CA ASN A 40 -0.99 -16.65 20.44
C ASN A 40 -0.74 -18.16 20.38
N LEU A 41 0.50 -18.57 20.63
CA LEU A 41 0.90 -19.98 20.73
C LEU A 41 0.78 -20.41 22.19
N ASP A 42 -0.24 -21.23 22.48
CA ASP A 42 -0.41 -21.99 23.72
C ASP A 42 0.00 -21.26 25.02
N GLY A 43 -0.40 -19.99 25.14
CA GLY A 43 -0.36 -19.23 26.40
C GLY A 43 1.02 -18.69 26.83
N ILE A 44 2.04 -18.69 25.97
CA ILE A 44 3.41 -18.30 26.38
C ILE A 44 3.87 -16.93 25.84
N GLU A 45 3.21 -16.33 24.83
CA GLU A 45 3.58 -14.98 24.37
C GLU A 45 2.48 -13.94 24.65
N SER A 46 2.84 -12.88 25.38
CA SER A 46 1.97 -11.70 25.52
C SER A 46 1.76 -11.09 24.14
N MET A 47 0.53 -11.12 23.63
CA MET A 47 0.15 -10.48 22.38
C MET A 47 0.73 -9.06 22.33
N ARG A 48 1.40 -8.71 21.23
CA ARG A 48 1.99 -7.37 21.05
C ARG A 48 0.94 -6.42 20.50
N VAL A 49 -0.12 -6.18 21.28
CA VAL A 49 -1.31 -5.43 20.85
C VAL A 49 -0.94 -4.05 20.32
N ASP A 50 -0.03 -3.34 20.98
CA ASP A 50 0.43 -2.01 20.53
C ASP A 50 1.09 -2.05 19.14
N HIS A 51 1.87 -3.10 18.85
CA HIS A 51 2.52 -3.26 17.55
C HIS A 51 1.49 -3.64 16.48
N ALA A 52 0.51 -4.47 16.83
CA ALA A 52 -0.60 -4.82 15.95
C ALA A 52 -1.46 -3.58 15.63
N GLN A 53 -1.71 -2.71 16.61
CA GLN A 53 -2.44 -1.47 16.40
C GLN A 53 -1.69 -0.54 15.45
N GLN A 54 -0.38 -0.34 15.68
CA GLN A 54 0.45 0.47 14.78
C GLN A 54 0.45 -0.08 13.35
N ALA A 55 0.63 -1.40 13.20
CA ALA A 55 0.59 -2.04 11.88
C ALA A 55 -0.79 -1.91 11.20
N MET A 56 -1.88 -1.93 11.97
CA MET A 56 -3.24 -1.71 11.47
C MET A 56 -3.46 -0.25 11.02
N GLU A 57 -2.98 0.73 11.79
CA GLU A 57 -3.04 2.15 11.40
C GLU A 57 -2.27 2.40 10.11
N GLU A 58 -1.07 1.82 9.98
CA GLU A 58 -0.29 1.85 8.75
C GLU A 58 -1.01 1.17 7.57
N LEU A 59 -1.73 0.07 7.82
CA LEU A 59 -2.48 -0.65 6.80
C LEU A 59 -3.64 0.20 6.27
N VAL A 60 -4.36 0.88 7.16
CA VAL A 60 -5.43 1.82 6.78
C VAL A 60 -4.87 2.97 5.94
N ALA A 61 -3.72 3.53 6.32
CA ALA A 61 -3.06 4.59 5.56
C ALA A 61 -2.65 4.10 4.16
N ALA A 62 -2.04 2.92 4.06
CA ALA A 62 -1.65 2.30 2.79
C ALA A 62 -2.86 2.03 1.88
N ALA A 63 -3.99 1.55 2.44
CA ALA A 63 -5.21 1.31 1.68
C ALA A 63 -5.83 2.61 1.14
N ARG A 64 -5.80 3.69 1.91
CA ARG A 64 -6.25 5.02 1.46
C ARG A 64 -5.37 5.54 0.32
N GLU A 65 -4.05 5.42 0.45
CA GLU A 65 -3.11 5.82 -0.58
C GLU A 65 -3.31 5.01 -1.87
N TYR A 66 -3.47 3.69 -1.76
CA TYR A 66 -3.76 2.81 -2.90
C TYR A 66 -5.01 3.27 -3.66
N LYS A 67 -6.09 3.57 -2.93
CA LYS A 67 -7.36 4.02 -3.50
C LYS A 67 -7.20 5.36 -4.23
N ALA A 68 -6.53 6.34 -3.61
CA ALA A 68 -6.30 7.64 -4.22
C ALA A 68 -5.46 7.53 -5.49
N LEU A 69 -4.34 6.79 -5.43
CA LEU A 69 -3.43 6.62 -6.55
C LEU A 69 -4.08 5.85 -7.71
N SER A 70 -4.93 4.85 -7.39
CA SER A 70 -5.71 4.12 -8.38
C SER A 70 -6.74 5.01 -9.09
N ALA A 71 -7.35 5.97 -8.39
CA ALA A 71 -8.27 6.94 -8.98
C ALA A 71 -7.54 7.90 -9.92
N GLU A 72 -6.42 8.48 -9.47
CA GLU A 72 -5.58 9.36 -10.31
C GLU A 72 -5.10 8.65 -11.58
N LEU A 73 -4.71 7.38 -11.46
CA LEU A 73 -4.23 6.58 -12.60
C LEU A 73 -5.37 6.29 -13.60
N ARG A 74 -6.60 6.14 -13.11
CA ARG A 74 -7.79 6.01 -13.96
C ARG A 74 -8.09 7.30 -14.70
N GLU A 75 -8.00 8.45 -14.03
CA GLU A 75 -8.21 9.77 -14.64
C GLU A 75 -7.17 10.07 -15.72
N LEU A 76 -5.90 9.69 -15.52
CA LEU A 76 -4.84 9.85 -16.52
C LEU A 76 -5.00 8.96 -17.77
N ARG A 77 -5.86 7.94 -17.72
CA ARG A 77 -6.13 7.02 -18.82
C ARG A 77 -7.48 7.28 -19.51
N ALA A 78 -8.34 8.10 -18.91
CA ALA A 78 -9.63 8.51 -19.47
C ALA A 78 -9.43 9.57 -20.56
#